data_AF-A0A6N1BE11-F1
#
_entry.id   AF-A0A6N1BE11-F1
#
_cell.length_a   1.000
_cell.length_b   1.000
_cell.length_c   1.000
_cell.angle_alpha   90.00
_cell.angle_beta   90.00
_cell.angle_gamma   90.00
#
_symmetry.space_group_name_H-M   'P 1'
#
loop_
_entity.id
_entity.type
_entity.pdbx_description
1 polymer ?
#
loop_
_entity_poly.entity_id
_entity_poly.type
_entity_poly.pdbx_seq_one_letter_code
_entity_poly.pdbx_strand_id
1 'polypeptide(L)'
;MAERPDCARIPALRACQARDSVSRGDDGHHGGQRQTGTRTDGARRDPRALDGRGRIDSGPCPPAVGPARCGALQPREQAFFAMVHLPYLQPFEDVNKRVSRLAANIPLIKHNLCPLSFVDVPQQAYISAMLAVHELNRVELLRDVFAWAYQRSCARYSAVRQSVGEPDPFRMRYRIQIGETVAEVVRMAMNKVQAVSFIRSRAEQLAEQDRSRFVEVVETQLMTLHLGSIARFRLRPSEFEKWVQVWK
;
A
#
# COMPACT_ATOMS: atom_id res chain seq x y z
N MET A 1 22.56 11.17 -27.65
CA MET A 1 22.38 11.05 -26.18
C MET A 1 21.06 10.33 -25.95
N ALA A 2 21.10 9.04 -25.65
CA ALA A 2 19.90 8.26 -25.36
C ALA A 2 19.52 8.47 -23.89
N GLU A 3 18.32 9.00 -23.63
CA GLU A 3 17.75 9.06 -22.28
C GLU A 3 17.67 7.63 -21.72
N ARG A 4 18.27 7.42 -20.55
CA ARG A 4 18.12 6.16 -19.82
C ARG A 4 16.65 6.03 -19.40
N PRO A 5 15.96 4.92 -19.68
CA PRO A 5 14.59 4.74 -19.21
C PRO A 5 14.56 4.81 -17.69
N ASP A 6 13.65 5.62 -17.14
CA ASP A 6 13.48 5.82 -15.70
C ASP A 6 12.91 4.53 -15.06
N CYS A 7 13.79 3.57 -14.77
CA CYS A 7 13.47 2.29 -14.14
C CYS A 7 12.72 2.42 -12.80
N ALA A 8 12.64 3.62 -12.22
CA ALA A 8 11.94 3.87 -10.96
C ALA A 8 10.42 4.09 -11.13
N ARG A 9 9.96 4.51 -12.31
CA ARG A 9 8.53 4.69 -12.59
C ARG A 9 7.91 3.40 -13.08
N ILE A 10 6.92 2.90 -12.34
CA ILE A 10 6.01 1.90 -12.88
C ILE A 10 5.14 2.65 -13.91
N PRO A 11 5.01 2.19 -15.17
CA PRO A 11 4.07 2.75 -16.14
C PRO A 11 2.69 2.85 -15.51
N ALA A 12 2.08 4.02 -15.62
CA ALA A 12 0.86 4.36 -14.89
C ALA A 12 -0.27 3.39 -15.23
N LEU A 13 -0.60 2.51 -14.30
CA LEU A 13 -1.95 1.98 -14.16
C LEU A 13 -2.83 3.17 -13.77
N ARG A 14 -3.46 3.83 -14.74
CA ARG A 14 -4.47 4.84 -14.42
C ARG A 14 -5.56 4.17 -13.58
N ALA A 15 -5.80 4.79 -12.42
CA ALA A 15 -6.83 4.52 -11.43
C ALA A 15 -6.55 3.37 -10.45
N CYS A 16 -6.08 3.72 -9.25
CA CYS A 16 -6.48 3.08 -7.98
C CYS A 16 -6.53 4.17 -6.90
N GLN A 17 -7.43 5.15 -7.07
CA GLN A 17 -7.89 5.94 -5.93
C GLN A 17 -9.08 5.19 -5.32
N ALA A 18 -8.81 4.13 -4.57
CA ALA A 18 -9.78 3.62 -3.63
C ALA A 18 -9.82 4.60 -2.46
N ARG A 19 -10.96 5.27 -2.28
CA ARG A 19 -11.28 5.90 -0.99
C ARG A 19 -11.56 4.75 -0.04
N ASP A 20 -10.57 4.37 0.75
CA ASP A 20 -10.75 3.37 1.81
C ASP A 20 -11.43 4.03 3.00
N SER A 21 -12.73 3.80 3.12
CA SER A 21 -13.41 3.82 4.40
C SER A 21 -12.86 2.64 5.21
N VAL A 22 -11.98 2.93 6.17
CA VAL A 22 -11.45 1.94 7.12
C VAL A 22 -12.62 1.37 7.92
N SER A 23 -13.02 0.14 7.59
CA SER A 23 -13.89 -0.67 8.45
C SER A 23 -13.05 -1.13 9.64
N ARG A 24 -13.38 -0.63 10.84
CA ARG A 24 -12.77 -1.06 12.10
C ARG A 24 -13.13 -2.53 12.34
N GLY A 25 -12.13 -3.40 12.21
CA GLY A 25 -12.16 -4.74 12.80
C GLY A 25 -11.91 -4.61 14.31
N ASP A 26 -12.72 -5.31 15.08
CA ASP A 26 -12.69 -5.38 16.54
C ASP A 26 -11.62 -6.41 16.92
N ASP A 27 -10.42 -5.95 17.29
CA ASP A 27 -9.36 -6.79 17.87
C ASP A 27 -8.48 -5.93 18.80
N GLY A 28 -8.30 -6.42 20.03
CA GLY A 28 -7.80 -5.67 21.19
C GLY A 28 -6.44 -4.97 21.01
N HIS A 29 -6.34 -3.76 21.57
CA HIS A 29 -5.13 -3.02 21.97
C HIS A 29 -3.90 -2.95 21.03
N HIS A 30 -4.00 -3.33 19.75
CA HIS A 30 -2.93 -3.19 18.77
C HIS A 30 -2.94 -1.80 18.10
N GLY A 31 -2.61 -0.77 18.86
CA GLY A 31 -2.54 0.61 18.34
C GLY A 31 -2.46 1.71 19.39
N GLY A 32 -2.33 1.36 20.68
CA GLY A 32 -2.22 2.34 21.75
C GLY A 32 -1.05 3.29 21.53
N GLN A 33 -1.34 4.60 21.60
CA GLN A 33 -0.29 5.60 21.71
C GLN A 33 0.42 5.43 23.05
N ARG A 34 1.74 5.52 23.01
CA ARG A 34 2.62 5.24 24.13
C ARG A 34 2.50 6.32 25.22
N GLN A 35 2.26 5.90 26.47
CA GLN A 35 2.08 6.81 27.62
C GLN A 35 3.27 6.86 28.60
N THR A 36 4.24 5.94 28.48
CA THR A 36 5.41 5.81 29.39
C THR A 36 6.73 5.82 28.61
N GLY A 37 7.92 5.64 29.21
CA GLY A 37 9.26 5.59 28.55
C GLY A 37 9.81 4.16 28.34
N THR A 38 10.42 3.81 27.20
CA THR A 38 10.94 2.44 26.90
C THR A 38 12.45 2.44 26.87
N ARG A 39 13.00 1.24 27.11
CA ARG A 39 14.41 0.93 26.93
C ARG A 39 14.52 0.02 25.70
N THR A 40 15.00 0.54 24.59
CA THR A 40 15.47 -0.28 23.46
C THR A 40 16.99 -0.30 23.52
N ASP A 41 17.59 -1.51 23.56
CA ASP A 41 19.04 -1.76 23.55
C ASP A 41 19.85 -0.98 24.61
N GLY A 42 19.32 -0.88 25.84
CA GLY A 42 20.10 -0.40 27.00
C GLY A 42 20.02 1.10 27.30
N ALA A 43 19.54 1.95 26.38
CA ALA A 43 19.38 3.39 26.62
C ALA A 43 17.99 3.72 27.21
N ARG A 44 17.94 4.34 28.41
CA ARG A 44 16.72 5.00 28.93
C ARG A 44 16.58 6.34 28.20
N ARG A 45 15.40 6.69 27.67
CA ARG A 45 15.13 8.08 27.25
C ARG A 45 13.75 8.58 27.65
N ASP A 46 13.76 9.82 28.09
CA ASP A 46 12.61 10.68 28.38
C ASP A 46 12.14 11.34 27.07
N PRO A 47 10.84 11.28 26.71
CA PRO A 47 10.28 11.93 25.52
C PRO A 47 10.49 13.46 25.43
N ARG A 48 10.98 14.13 26.48
CA ARG A 48 11.01 15.61 26.57
C ARG A 48 12.37 16.29 26.35
N ALA A 49 13.46 15.55 26.15
CA ALA A 49 14.80 16.16 26.05
C ALA A 49 15.17 16.57 24.61
N LEU A 50 14.61 17.69 24.13
CA LEU A 50 15.18 18.45 23.00
C LEU A 50 15.81 19.73 23.55
N ASP A 51 17.03 19.63 24.11
CA ASP A 51 17.84 20.81 24.41
C ASP A 51 18.76 21.13 23.22
N GLY A 52 18.27 22.01 22.35
CA GLY A 52 18.92 23.31 22.13
C GLY A 52 20.31 23.43 21.48
N ARG A 53 21.01 22.39 21.04
CA ARG A 53 22.36 22.56 20.42
C ARG A 53 22.57 21.82 19.11
N GLY A 54 21.96 22.37 18.06
CA GLY A 54 22.25 22.07 16.66
C GLY A 54 21.80 23.23 15.79
N ARG A 55 22.30 24.44 16.06
CA ARG A 55 21.96 25.65 15.33
C ARG A 55 22.77 25.69 14.02
N ILE A 56 22.08 25.54 12.90
CA ILE A 56 22.44 26.19 11.63
C ILE A 56 22.00 27.65 11.77
N ASP A 57 22.88 28.60 11.42
CA ASP A 57 22.72 30.00 11.82
C ASP A 57 21.53 30.72 11.13
N SER A 58 20.59 31.11 11.99
CA SER A 58 19.67 32.26 12.01
C SER A 58 19.24 33.01 10.71
N GLY A 59 18.07 32.63 10.19
CA GLY A 59 17.07 33.53 9.57
C GLY A 59 15.69 33.25 10.21
N PRO A 60 14.76 34.21 10.26
CA PRO A 60 13.65 34.20 11.22
C PRO A 60 12.71 33.01 11.03
N CYS A 61 12.48 32.31 12.13
CA CYS A 61 11.53 31.20 12.27
C CYS A 61 10.13 31.69 11.91
N PRO A 62 9.42 31.08 10.94
CA PRO A 62 7.99 31.29 10.81
C PRO A 62 7.24 30.28 11.69
N PRO A 63 6.11 30.69 12.29
CA PRO A 63 5.31 29.87 13.18
C PRO A 63 4.53 28.81 12.38
N ALA A 64 4.06 27.78 13.09
CA ALA A 64 3.20 26.67 12.63
C ALA A 64 3.93 25.43 12.08
N VAL A 65 4.25 24.49 12.99
CA VAL A 65 4.21 23.06 12.63
C VAL A 65 2.74 22.66 12.53
N GLY A 66 2.11 23.05 11.42
CA GLY A 66 0.89 22.43 10.93
C GLY A 66 1.22 21.22 10.03
N PRO A 67 0.29 20.29 9.80
CA PRO A 67 0.49 19.06 9.01
C PRO A 67 0.72 19.28 7.50
N ALA A 68 1.11 20.48 7.06
CA ALA A 68 1.01 20.94 5.68
C ALA A 68 2.33 21.01 4.88
N ARG A 69 3.50 20.59 5.42
CA ARG A 69 4.79 20.75 4.72
C ARG A 69 5.55 19.48 4.31
N CYS A 70 4.94 18.29 4.40
CA CYS A 70 5.47 17.11 3.70
C CYS A 70 5.13 17.08 2.19
N GLY A 71 4.32 18.03 1.69
CA GLY A 71 3.91 18.06 0.28
C GLY A 71 4.98 18.52 -0.73
N ALA A 72 6.12 19.06 -0.27
CA ALA A 72 7.17 19.61 -1.14
C ALA A 72 8.42 18.70 -1.26
N LEU A 73 8.48 17.59 -0.51
CA LEU A 73 9.58 16.62 -0.60
C LEU A 73 9.32 15.66 -1.75
N GLN A 74 10.38 15.23 -2.45
CA GLN A 74 10.26 14.17 -3.44
C GLN A 74 9.74 12.88 -2.76
N PRO A 75 8.94 12.03 -3.44
CA PRO A 75 8.33 10.86 -2.80
C PRO A 75 9.32 9.92 -2.09
N ARG A 76 10.55 9.83 -2.62
CA ARG A 76 11.66 9.07 -2.00
C ARG A 76 12.17 9.71 -0.71
N GLU A 77 12.22 11.04 -0.65
CA GLU A 77 12.63 11.79 0.55
C GLU A 77 11.54 11.71 1.63
N GLN A 78 10.26 11.73 1.24
CA GLN A 78 9.14 11.47 2.16
C GLN A 78 9.23 10.06 2.75
N ALA A 79 9.56 9.06 1.93
CA ALA A 79 9.77 7.69 2.37
C ALA A 79 10.93 7.60 3.39
N PHE A 80 12.06 8.23 3.09
CA PHE A 80 13.21 8.28 3.97
C PHE A 80 12.91 9.02 5.28
N PHE A 81 12.19 10.14 5.20
CA PHE A 81 11.76 10.91 6.36
C PHE A 81 10.92 10.07 7.33
N ALA A 82 9.91 9.36 6.82
CA ALA A 82 9.10 8.44 7.62
C ALA A 82 9.93 7.31 8.25
N MET A 83 10.96 6.84 7.52
CA MET A 83 11.85 5.79 7.98
C MET A 83 12.72 6.20 9.17
N VAL A 84 13.23 7.43 9.15
CA VAL A 84 14.08 7.98 10.22
C VAL A 84 13.24 8.36 11.44
N HIS A 85 12.16 9.09 11.24
CA HIS A 85 11.49 9.80 12.33
C HIS A 85 10.51 8.93 13.11
N LEU A 86 9.86 7.96 12.46
CA LEU A 86 8.86 7.12 13.14
C LEU A 86 9.50 6.20 14.20
N PRO A 87 10.62 5.49 13.92
CA PRO A 87 11.33 4.75 14.96
C PRO A 87 11.96 5.64 16.01
N TYR A 88 12.35 6.87 15.66
CA TYR A 88 12.94 7.82 16.60
C TYR A 88 11.91 8.31 17.63
N LEU A 89 10.70 8.65 17.17
CA LEU A 89 9.63 9.12 18.06
C LEU A 89 9.04 8.01 18.94
N GLN A 90 9.12 6.74 18.50
CA GLN A 90 8.54 5.58 19.18
C GLN A 90 7.07 5.80 19.64
N PRO A 91 6.16 6.19 18.73
CA PRO A 91 4.78 6.54 19.12
C PRO A 91 3.96 5.35 19.64
N PHE A 92 4.31 4.12 19.26
CA PHE A 92 3.61 2.90 19.66
C PHE A 92 4.39 2.14 20.73
N GLU A 93 3.69 1.34 21.53
CA GLU A 93 4.30 0.50 22.56
C GLU A 93 5.23 -0.57 21.97
N ASP A 94 4.85 -1.18 20.84
CA ASP A 94 5.67 -2.11 20.06
C ASP A 94 5.51 -1.80 18.54
N VAL A 95 6.25 -2.51 17.69
CA VAL A 95 6.07 -2.54 16.24
C VAL A 95 6.54 -1.28 15.50
N ASN A 96 7.08 -0.25 16.18
CA ASN A 96 7.58 0.99 15.57
C ASN A 96 8.52 0.76 14.37
N LYS A 97 9.46 -0.20 14.49
CA LYS A 97 10.38 -0.55 13.40
C LYS A 97 9.66 -1.15 12.19
N ARG A 98 8.59 -1.94 12.39
CA ARG A 98 7.79 -2.52 11.30
C ARG A 98 6.85 -1.46 10.70
N VAL A 99 6.19 -0.66 11.53
CA VAL A 99 5.32 0.44 11.07
C VAL A 99 6.11 1.43 10.22
N SER A 100 7.34 1.77 10.62
CA SER A 100 8.22 2.66 9.86
C SER A 100 8.51 2.15 8.45
N ARG A 101 8.85 0.86 8.31
CA ARG A 101 9.09 0.24 6.98
C ARG A 101 7.84 0.20 6.11
N LEU A 102 6.66 0.00 6.71
CA LEU A 102 5.38 0.08 6.00
C LEU A 102 5.03 1.51 5.61
N ALA A 103 5.23 2.47 6.52
CA ALA A 103 4.94 3.89 6.31
C ALA A 103 5.82 4.49 5.21
N ALA A 104 7.09 4.07 5.11
CA ALA A 104 8.00 4.48 4.05
C ALA A 104 7.47 4.11 2.65
N ASN A 105 6.64 3.07 2.53
CA ASN A 105 6.05 2.67 1.24
C ASN A 105 4.83 3.50 0.82
N ILE A 106 4.15 4.17 1.75
CA ILE A 106 2.95 4.98 1.44
C ILE A 106 3.22 6.04 0.37
N PRO A 107 4.25 6.92 0.49
CA PRO A 107 4.51 7.91 -0.55
C PRO A 107 4.97 7.27 -1.86
N LEU A 108 5.72 6.17 -1.83
CA LEU A 108 6.15 5.47 -3.05
C LEU A 108 4.96 4.93 -3.85
N ILE A 109 4.03 4.25 -3.17
CA ILE A 109 2.84 3.66 -3.78
C ILE A 109 1.90 4.75 -4.31
N LYS A 110 1.68 5.83 -3.55
CA LYS A 110 0.84 6.97 -3.99
C LYS A 110 1.32 7.60 -5.30
N HIS A 111 2.63 7.59 -5.53
CA HIS A 111 3.25 8.14 -6.73
C HIS A 111 3.60 7.07 -7.79
N ASN A 112 3.07 5.84 -7.64
CA ASN A 112 3.29 4.71 -8.56
C ASN A 112 4.78 4.40 -8.80
N LEU A 113 5.59 4.54 -7.75
CA LEU A 113 6.99 4.14 -7.74
C LEU A 113 7.13 2.71 -7.21
N CYS A 114 8.27 2.08 -7.50
CA CYS A 114 8.58 0.76 -6.96
C CYS A 114 8.47 0.76 -5.43
N PRO A 115 7.73 -0.18 -4.82
CA PRO A 115 7.73 -0.33 -3.37
C PRO A 115 9.11 -0.78 -2.90
N LEU A 116 9.50 -0.29 -1.73
CA LEU A 116 10.72 -0.66 -1.04
C LEU A 116 10.56 -2.00 -0.33
N SER A 117 11.52 -2.89 -0.56
CA SER A 117 11.65 -4.19 0.09
C SER A 117 12.98 -4.29 0.82
N PHE A 118 12.96 -4.91 2.00
CA PHE A 118 14.14 -5.16 2.84
C PHE A 118 14.63 -6.62 2.77
N VAL A 119 14.09 -7.44 1.86
CA VAL A 119 14.39 -8.88 1.78
C VAL A 119 15.88 -9.14 1.62
N ASP A 120 16.57 -8.35 0.81
CA ASP A 120 17.99 -8.54 0.52
C ASP A 120 18.90 -7.73 1.46
N VAL A 121 18.34 -6.91 2.37
CA VAL A 121 19.14 -6.01 3.21
C VAL A 121 19.76 -6.79 4.36
N PRO A 122 21.10 -6.77 4.52
CA PRO A 122 21.75 -7.41 5.66
C PRO A 122 21.21 -6.83 6.97
N GLN A 123 20.71 -7.71 7.85
CA GLN A 123 20.12 -7.29 9.12
C GLN A 123 21.09 -6.44 9.95
N GLN A 124 22.37 -6.82 9.98
CA GLN A 124 23.40 -6.09 10.72
C GLN A 124 23.56 -4.65 10.20
N ALA A 125 23.58 -4.45 8.88
CA ALA A 125 23.72 -3.12 8.28
C ALA A 125 22.52 -2.23 8.65
N TYR A 126 21.31 -2.79 8.63
CA TYR A 126 20.10 -2.08 9.05
C TYR A 126 20.12 -1.72 10.54
N ILE A 127 20.52 -2.65 11.42
CA ILE A 127 20.61 -2.39 12.86
C ILE A 127 21.65 -1.30 13.13
N SER A 128 22.86 -1.40 12.57
CA SER A 128 23.91 -0.40 12.72
C SER A 128 23.48 0.98 12.19
N ALA A 129 22.76 1.03 11.06
CA ALA A 129 22.20 2.26 10.53
C ALA A 129 21.18 2.90 11.47
N MET A 130 20.28 2.10 12.06
CA MET A 130 19.30 2.60 13.02
C MET A 130 19.98 3.08 14.31
N LEU A 131 20.99 2.37 14.82
CA LEU A 131 21.77 2.80 15.98
C LEU A 131 22.48 4.13 15.72
N ALA A 132 23.09 4.31 14.54
CA ALA A 132 23.72 5.57 14.16
C ALA A 132 22.73 6.75 14.19
N VAL A 133 21.48 6.53 13.77
CA VAL A 133 20.42 7.54 13.88
C VAL A 133 20.06 7.81 15.34
N HIS A 134 19.87 6.77 16.14
CA HIS A 134 19.39 6.91 17.52
C HIS A 134 20.44 7.46 18.49
N GLU A 135 21.70 7.04 18.34
CA GLU A 135 22.78 7.34 19.29
C GLU A 135 23.64 8.50 18.84
N LEU A 136 23.97 8.54 17.54
CA LEU A 136 24.91 9.50 16.98
C LEU A 136 24.23 10.65 16.23
N ASN A 137 22.90 10.60 16.09
CA ASN A 137 22.11 11.53 15.28
C ASN A 137 22.63 11.65 13.83
N ARG A 138 23.17 10.54 13.30
CA ARG A 138 23.77 10.43 11.97
C ARG A 138 22.88 9.60 11.06
N VAL A 139 22.51 10.15 9.91
CA VAL A 139 21.55 9.56 8.97
C VAL A 139 22.22 8.98 7.72
N GLU A 140 23.52 9.19 7.55
CA GLU A 140 24.29 8.86 6.35
C GLU A 140 24.27 7.36 6.08
N LEU A 141 24.52 6.55 7.11
CA LEU A 141 24.51 5.09 6.98
C LEU A 141 23.12 4.56 6.61
N LEU A 142 22.07 5.13 7.21
CA LEU A 142 20.69 4.74 6.88
C LEU A 142 20.29 5.19 5.48
N ARG A 143 20.75 6.36 5.03
CA ARG A 143 20.56 6.84 3.64
C ARG A 143 21.19 5.88 2.64
N ASP A 144 22.41 5.42 2.92
CA ASP A 144 23.13 4.53 2.01
C ASP A 144 22.47 3.13 1.97
N VAL A 145 22.05 2.61 3.13
CA VAL A 145 21.24 1.37 3.20
C VAL A 145 19.91 1.54 2.46
N PHE A 146 19.24 2.68 2.60
CA PHE A 146 17.98 2.97 1.90
C PHE A 146 18.17 2.99 0.38
N ALA A 147 19.19 3.70 -0.11
CA ALA A 147 19.47 3.80 -1.54
C ALA A 147 19.80 2.42 -2.14
N TRP A 148 20.64 1.64 -1.44
CA TRP A 148 20.99 0.28 -1.84
C TRP A 148 19.77 -0.64 -1.88
N ALA A 149 18.94 -0.61 -0.83
CA ALA A 149 17.73 -1.41 -0.74
C ALA A 149 16.73 -1.04 -1.84
N TYR A 150 16.60 0.25 -2.15
CA TYR A 150 15.71 0.75 -3.18
C TYR A 150 16.15 0.30 -4.59
N GLN A 151 17.44 0.40 -4.91
CA GLN A 151 17.99 -0.09 -6.19
C GLN A 151 17.70 -1.58 -6.40
N ARG A 152 17.92 -2.42 -5.38
CA ARG A 152 17.61 -3.85 -5.44
C ARG A 152 16.12 -4.13 -5.56
N SER A 153 15.30 -3.35 -4.85
CA SER A 153 13.84 -3.46 -4.94
C SER A 153 13.36 -3.19 -6.36
N CYS A 154 13.86 -2.14 -7.01
CA CYS A 154 13.55 -1.83 -8.41
C CYS A 154 13.96 -2.97 -9.37
N ALA A 155 15.17 -3.53 -9.20
CA ALA A 155 15.64 -4.65 -10.02
C ALA A 155 14.80 -5.93 -9.82
N ARG A 156 14.40 -6.21 -8.58
CA ARG A 156 13.52 -7.34 -8.28
C ARG A 156 12.13 -7.13 -8.89
N TYR A 157 11.58 -5.93 -8.73
CA TYR A 157 10.23 -5.63 -9.21
C TYR A 157 10.17 -5.62 -10.74
N SER A 158 11.22 -5.16 -11.43
CA SER A 158 11.30 -5.26 -12.89
C SER A 158 11.34 -6.72 -13.36
N ALA A 159 12.11 -7.58 -12.68
CA ALA A 159 12.16 -9.01 -12.98
C ALA A 159 10.82 -9.72 -12.72
N VAL A 160 10.15 -9.43 -11.60
CA VAL A 160 8.82 -9.98 -11.29
C VAL A 160 7.77 -9.47 -12.29
N ARG A 161 7.86 -8.23 -12.74
CA ARG A 161 6.93 -7.69 -13.74
C ARG A 161 7.10 -8.34 -15.11
N GLN A 162 8.29 -8.85 -15.44
CA GLN A 162 8.47 -9.63 -16.67
C GLN A 162 7.77 -11.00 -16.61
N SER A 163 7.60 -11.58 -15.42
CA SER A 163 6.90 -12.86 -15.23
C SER A 163 5.40 -12.71 -15.01
N VAL A 164 4.95 -11.61 -14.41
CA VAL A 164 3.53 -11.25 -14.31
C VAL A 164 3.13 -10.55 -15.61
N GLY A 165 2.55 -11.30 -16.54
CA GLY A 165 2.10 -10.77 -17.85
C GLY A 165 1.24 -9.51 -17.75
N GLU A 166 1.11 -8.79 -18.86
CA GLU A 166 0.38 -7.52 -18.89
C GLU A 166 -1.08 -7.71 -18.42
N PRO A 167 -1.57 -6.87 -17.50
CA PRO A 167 -2.96 -6.93 -17.07
C PRO A 167 -3.88 -6.68 -18.28
N ASP A 168 -4.82 -7.60 -18.52
CA ASP A 168 -5.78 -7.52 -19.61
C ASP A 168 -6.46 -6.12 -19.66
N PRO A 169 -6.24 -5.32 -20.73
CA PRO A 169 -6.79 -3.97 -20.85
C PRO A 169 -8.30 -3.93 -20.70
N PHE A 170 -8.99 -4.99 -21.14
CA PHE A 170 -10.44 -5.11 -21.01
C PHE A 170 -10.86 -5.17 -19.53
N ARG A 171 -10.18 -6.02 -18.76
CA ARG A 171 -10.43 -6.16 -17.31
C ARG A 171 -10.13 -4.88 -16.56
N MET A 172 -9.15 -4.08 -16.99
CA MET A 172 -8.89 -2.79 -16.38
C MET A 172 -9.97 -1.76 -16.69
N ARG A 173 -10.40 -1.68 -17.96
CA ARG A 173 -11.42 -0.72 -18.41
C ARG A 173 -12.77 -0.95 -17.74
N TYR A 174 -13.19 -2.20 -17.62
CA TYR A 174 -14.51 -2.58 -17.09
C TYR A 174 -14.47 -3.14 -15.66
N ARG A 175 -13.37 -2.96 -14.92
CA ARG A 175 -13.19 -3.57 -13.59
C ARG A 175 -14.32 -3.27 -12.59
N ILE A 176 -14.86 -2.04 -12.64
CA ILE A 176 -15.90 -1.59 -11.72
C ILE A 176 -17.20 -2.29 -12.08
N GLN A 177 -17.56 -2.24 -13.37
CA GLN A 177 -18.75 -2.87 -13.91
C GLN A 177 -18.73 -4.40 -13.69
N ILE A 178 -17.60 -5.05 -13.96
CA ILE A 178 -17.41 -6.49 -13.69
C ILE A 178 -17.61 -6.77 -12.20
N GLY A 179 -16.96 -6.00 -11.33
CA GLY A 179 -17.02 -6.19 -9.88
C GLY A 179 -18.43 -5.99 -9.31
N GLU A 180 -19.13 -4.95 -9.76
CA GLU A 180 -20.51 -4.65 -9.37
C GLU A 180 -21.47 -5.73 -9.84
N THR A 181 -21.36 -6.17 -11.09
CA THR A 181 -22.23 -7.20 -11.67
C THR A 181 -22.09 -8.52 -10.90
N VAL A 182 -20.85 -8.95 -10.62
CA VAL A 182 -20.59 -10.15 -9.81
C VAL A 182 -21.16 -9.98 -8.40
N ALA A 183 -20.95 -8.82 -7.78
CA ALA A 183 -21.44 -8.57 -6.43
C ALA A 183 -22.98 -8.54 -6.35
N GLU A 184 -23.66 -8.00 -7.35
CA GLU A 184 -25.12 -7.95 -7.41
C GLU A 184 -25.75 -9.33 -7.62
N VAL A 185 -25.17 -10.15 -8.50
CA VAL A 185 -25.58 -11.55 -8.70
C VAL A 185 -25.55 -12.33 -7.36
N VAL A 186 -24.47 -12.14 -6.59
CA VAL A 186 -24.30 -12.82 -5.29
C VAL A 186 -25.25 -12.23 -4.23
N ARG A 187 -25.33 -10.90 -4.10
CA ARG A 187 -26.19 -10.24 -3.09
C ARG A 187 -27.68 -10.54 -3.30
N MET A 188 -28.12 -10.63 -4.54
CA MET A 188 -29.52 -10.95 -4.88
C MET A 188 -29.80 -12.47 -4.89
N ALA A 189 -28.80 -13.30 -4.56
CA ALA A 189 -28.90 -14.76 -4.55
C ALA A 189 -29.51 -15.32 -5.86
N MET A 190 -29.07 -14.81 -7.02
CA MET A 190 -29.63 -15.20 -8.32
C MET A 190 -29.23 -16.63 -8.70
N ASN A 191 -30.16 -17.38 -9.31
CA ASN A 191 -29.86 -18.68 -9.92
C ASN A 191 -29.14 -18.51 -11.28
N LYS A 192 -28.62 -19.59 -11.88
CA LYS A 192 -27.87 -19.53 -13.15
C LYS A 192 -28.64 -18.84 -14.29
N VAL A 193 -29.94 -19.12 -14.41
CA VAL A 193 -30.78 -18.54 -15.48
C VAL A 193 -30.97 -17.03 -15.29
N GLN A 194 -31.24 -16.61 -14.04
CA GLN A 194 -31.38 -15.20 -13.66
C GLN A 194 -30.06 -14.45 -13.80
N ALA A 195 -28.94 -15.09 -13.44
CA ALA A 195 -27.61 -14.49 -13.58
C ALA A 195 -27.27 -14.25 -15.06
N VAL A 196 -27.51 -15.21 -15.95
CA VAL A 196 -27.25 -15.03 -17.39
C VAL A 196 -28.10 -13.90 -17.98
N SER A 197 -29.39 -13.82 -17.65
CA SER A 197 -30.24 -12.74 -18.14
C SER A 197 -29.81 -11.38 -17.60
N PHE A 198 -29.41 -11.31 -16.33
CA PHE A 198 -28.91 -10.11 -15.68
C PHE A 198 -27.56 -9.64 -16.26
N ILE A 199 -26.62 -10.55 -16.51
CA ILE A 199 -25.33 -10.22 -17.11
C ILE A 199 -25.53 -9.67 -18.52
N ARG A 200 -26.45 -10.25 -19.30
CA ARG A 200 -26.80 -9.77 -20.65
C ARG A 200 -27.40 -8.37 -20.62
N SER A 201 -28.36 -8.09 -19.74
CA SER A 201 -28.95 -6.75 -19.62
C SER A 201 -27.92 -5.71 -19.17
N ARG A 202 -26.96 -6.10 -18.33
CA ARG A 202 -25.85 -5.22 -17.94
C ARG A 202 -24.86 -5.01 -19.09
N ALA A 203 -24.64 -6.01 -19.93
CA ALA A 203 -23.79 -5.91 -21.12
C ALA A 203 -24.37 -4.96 -22.18
N GLU A 204 -25.69 -4.84 -22.29
CA GLU A 204 -26.34 -3.91 -23.26
C GLU A 204 -25.94 -2.45 -23.03
N GLN A 205 -25.61 -2.08 -21.79
CA GLN A 205 -25.13 -0.74 -21.41
C GLN A 205 -23.68 -0.47 -21.86
N LEU A 206 -22.99 -1.46 -22.43
CA LEU A 206 -21.63 -1.37 -22.94
C LEU A 206 -21.62 -1.27 -24.48
N ALA A 207 -20.49 -0.85 -25.02
CA ALA A 207 -20.25 -0.82 -26.47
C ALA A 207 -20.43 -2.21 -27.08
N GLU A 208 -21.03 -2.28 -28.26
CA GLU A 208 -21.44 -3.54 -28.90
C GLU A 208 -20.29 -4.54 -29.08
N GLN A 209 -19.10 -4.03 -29.44
CA GLN A 209 -17.86 -4.79 -29.56
C GLN A 209 -17.36 -5.44 -28.25
N ASP A 210 -17.76 -4.89 -27.10
CA ASP A 210 -17.27 -5.27 -25.77
C ASP A 210 -18.26 -6.21 -25.04
N ARG A 211 -19.48 -6.39 -25.56
CA ARG A 211 -20.58 -7.11 -24.88
C ARG A 211 -20.30 -8.60 -24.71
N SER A 212 -19.89 -9.28 -25.79
CA SER A 212 -19.61 -10.72 -25.78
C SER A 212 -18.47 -11.05 -24.80
N ARG A 213 -17.40 -10.25 -24.85
CA ARG A 213 -16.25 -10.38 -23.96
C ARG A 213 -16.60 -10.08 -22.50
N PHE A 214 -17.50 -9.13 -22.24
CA PHE A 214 -17.96 -8.81 -20.89
C PHE A 214 -18.68 -10.00 -20.25
N VAL A 215 -19.61 -10.62 -20.99
CA VAL A 215 -20.38 -11.78 -20.52
C VAL A 215 -19.43 -12.92 -20.16
N GLU A 216 -18.52 -13.29 -21.07
CA GLU A 216 -17.54 -14.36 -20.87
C GLU A 216 -16.67 -14.12 -19.62
N VAL A 217 -16.18 -12.89 -19.43
CA VAL A 217 -15.34 -12.54 -18.29
C VAL A 217 -16.12 -12.63 -16.98
N VAL A 218 -17.35 -12.12 -16.93
CA VAL A 218 -18.18 -12.16 -15.71
C VAL A 218 -18.57 -13.60 -15.36
N GLU A 219 -18.97 -14.40 -16.35
CA GLU A 219 -19.27 -15.83 -16.15
C GLU A 219 -18.05 -16.60 -15.62
N THR A 220 -16.88 -16.37 -16.21
CA THR A 220 -15.63 -16.97 -15.71
C THR A 220 -15.35 -16.54 -14.27
N GLN A 221 -15.55 -15.27 -13.91
CA GLN A 221 -15.38 -14.81 -12.53
C GLN A 221 -16.34 -15.49 -11.57
N LEU A 222 -17.62 -15.65 -11.93
CA LEU A 222 -18.62 -16.35 -11.10
C LEU A 222 -18.26 -17.83 -10.91
N MET A 223 -17.75 -18.50 -11.94
CA MET A 223 -17.33 -19.91 -11.86
C MET A 223 -16.08 -20.11 -10.99
N THR A 224 -15.17 -19.13 -10.98
CA THR A 224 -13.95 -19.17 -10.14
C THR A 224 -14.14 -18.58 -8.75
N LEU A 225 -15.36 -18.12 -8.41
CA LEU A 225 -15.64 -17.46 -7.14
C LEU A 225 -15.62 -18.48 -5.98
N HIS A 226 -14.83 -18.16 -4.96
CA HIS A 226 -14.66 -18.96 -3.75
C HIS A 226 -14.45 -18.03 -2.55
N LEU A 227 -14.52 -18.57 -1.33
CA LEU A 227 -14.43 -17.80 -0.09
C LEU A 227 -13.16 -16.92 0.02
N GLY A 228 -12.05 -17.33 -0.61
CA GLY A 228 -10.81 -16.54 -0.67
C GLY A 228 -10.86 -15.35 -1.66
N SER A 229 -11.80 -15.35 -2.60
CA SER A 229 -11.92 -14.33 -3.66
C SER A 229 -12.99 -13.27 -3.38
N ILE A 230 -13.94 -13.55 -2.48
CA ILE A 230 -15.10 -12.67 -2.22
C ILE A 230 -14.71 -11.26 -1.73
N ALA A 231 -13.56 -11.13 -1.07
CA ALA A 231 -13.04 -9.85 -0.59
C ALA A 231 -12.80 -8.85 -1.74
N ARG A 232 -12.43 -9.35 -2.94
CA ARG A 232 -12.24 -8.52 -4.14
C ARG A 232 -13.52 -7.82 -4.57
N PHE A 233 -14.66 -8.46 -4.35
CA PHE A 233 -15.98 -7.98 -4.76
C PHE A 233 -16.72 -7.26 -3.63
N ARG A 234 -16.07 -7.04 -2.47
CA ARG A 234 -16.66 -6.43 -1.27
C ARG A 234 -17.90 -7.18 -0.78
N LEU A 235 -17.88 -8.51 -0.89
CA LEU A 235 -18.94 -9.39 -0.44
C LEU A 235 -18.66 -9.94 0.96
N ARG A 236 -19.72 -10.10 1.76
CA ARG A 236 -19.63 -10.75 3.08
C ARG A 236 -19.70 -12.28 2.91
N PRO A 237 -19.02 -13.08 3.77
CA PRO A 237 -19.12 -14.54 3.75
C PRO A 237 -20.57 -15.05 3.79
N SER A 238 -21.43 -14.42 4.60
CA SER A 238 -22.84 -14.79 4.73
C SER A 238 -23.69 -14.52 3.48
N GLU A 239 -23.32 -13.56 2.64
CA GLU A 239 -23.99 -13.31 1.36
C GLU A 239 -23.61 -14.39 0.34
N PHE A 240 -22.33 -14.76 0.33
CA PHE A 240 -21.81 -15.83 -0.53
C PHE A 240 -22.43 -17.19 -0.20
N GLU A 241 -22.52 -17.56 1.07
CA GLU A 241 -23.13 -18.82 1.50
C GLU A 241 -24.59 -18.96 1.06
N LYS A 242 -25.37 -17.88 1.19
CA LYS A 242 -26.77 -17.84 0.72
C LYS A 242 -26.86 -18.05 -0.79
N TRP A 243 -25.98 -17.42 -1.55
CA TRP A 243 -25.94 -17.57 -2.99
C TRP A 243 -25.55 -18.99 -3.41
N VAL A 244 -24.56 -19.61 -2.76
CA VAL A 244 -24.13 -20.98 -3.05
C VAL A 244 -25.27 -22.00 -2.90
N GLN A 245 -26.20 -21.78 -1.97
CA GLN A 245 -27.38 -22.66 -1.81
C GLN A 245 -28.36 -22.59 -3.00
N VAL A 246 -28.45 -21.43 -3.66
CA VAL A 246 -29.35 -21.16 -4.80
C VAL A 246 -28.64 -21.40 -6.14
N TRP A 247 -27.31 -21.35 -6.15
CA TRP A 247 -26.46 -21.53 -7.33
C TRP A 247 -26.39 -22.99 -7.77
N LYS A 248 -27.44 -23.44 -8.47
CA LYS A 248 -27.55 -24.75 -9.12
C LYS A 248 -27.49 -24.66 -10.63
#